data_AF-A0A562D349-F1
#
_entry.id   AF-A0A562D349-F1
#
_cell.length_a   1.000
_cell.length_b   1.000
_cell.length_c   1.000
_cell.angle_alpha   90.00
_cell.angle_beta   90.00
_cell.angle_gamma   90.00
#
_symmetry.space_group_name_H-M   'P 1'
#
loop_
_entity.id
_entity.type
_entity.pdbx_description
1 polymer ?
#
loop_
_entity_poly.entity_id
_entity_poly.type
_entity_poly.pdbx_seq_one_letter_code
_entity_poly.pdbx_strand_id
1 'polypeptide(L)' 'MADQELTYDDIDAAADKLDTGKEDINSLLSELRSLVQELTESSFSTNAASVSFLDSYEEVSDGLESALEAIPA' A
#
# COMPACT_ATOMS: atom_id res chain seq x y z
N MET A 1 11.30 9.70 -36.38
CA MET A 1 10.35 10.04 -35.31
C MET A 1 9.43 8.85 -35.22
N ALA A 2 9.68 7.96 -34.27
CA ALA A 2 8.83 6.79 -34.06
C ALA A 2 7.65 7.28 -33.23
N ASP A 3 6.55 7.58 -33.91
CA ASP A 3 5.23 7.51 -33.32
C ASP A 3 5.03 6.02 -33.02
N GLN A 4 5.59 5.57 -31.89
CA GLN A 4 5.32 4.24 -31.39
C GLN A 4 3.87 4.30 -30.93
N GLU A 5 2.95 3.94 -31.82
CA GLU A 5 1.64 3.42 -31.43
C GLU A 5 1.92 2.45 -30.29
N LEU A 6 1.65 2.88 -29.06
CA LEU A 6 1.52 1.96 -27.92
C LEU A 6 0.60 0.87 -28.43
N THR A 7 1.14 -0.33 -28.60
CA THR A 7 0.30 -1.43 -29.06
C THR A 7 -0.66 -1.76 -27.93
N TYR A 8 -1.84 -2.30 -28.26
CA TYR A 8 -2.76 -2.79 -27.23
C TYR A 8 -2.04 -3.74 -26.25
N ASP A 9 -1.10 -4.53 -26.77
CA ASP A 9 -0.23 -5.41 -25.99
C ASP A 9 0.67 -4.65 -24.98
N ASP A 10 1.16 -3.46 -25.31
CA ASP A 10 1.95 -2.63 -24.38
C ASP A 10 1.08 -2.05 -23.25
N ILE A 11 -0.19 -1.76 -23.53
CA ILE A 11 -1.15 -1.27 -22.54
C ILE A 11 -1.58 -2.42 -21.61
N ASP A 12 -1.89 -3.59 -22.15
CA ASP A 12 -2.21 -4.78 -21.35
C ASP A 12 -1.04 -5.18 -20.45
N ALA A 13 0.19 -5.20 -20.98
CA ALA A 13 1.38 -5.49 -20.17
C ALA A 13 1.63 -4.43 -19.07
N ALA A 14 1.27 -3.17 -19.33
CA ALA A 14 1.32 -2.12 -18.31
C ALA A 14 0.23 -2.30 -17.25
N ALA A 15 -0.98 -2.68 -17.65
CA ALA A 15 -2.11 -2.96 -16.76
C ALA A 15 -1.79 -4.16 -15.83
N ASP A 16 -1.31 -5.27 -16.38
CA ASP A 16 -0.87 -6.44 -15.61
C ASP A 16 0.21 -6.08 -14.58
N LYS A 17 1.13 -5.19 -14.96
CA LYS A 17 2.18 -4.71 -14.06
C LYS A 17 1.65 -3.78 -12.97
N LEU A 18 0.66 -2.95 -13.28
CA LEU A 18 -0.04 -2.11 -12.29
C LEU A 18 -0.81 -2.97 -11.30
N ASP A 19 -1.52 -3.99 -11.77
CA ASP A 19 -2.24 -4.94 -10.92
C ASP A 19 -1.30 -5.72 -10.01
N THR A 20 -0.21 -6.28 -10.55
CA THR A 20 0.81 -6.97 -9.74
C THR A 20 1.40 -6.02 -8.70
N GLY A 21 1.77 -4.80 -9.10
CA GLY A 21 2.30 -3.80 -8.17
C GLY A 21 1.30 -3.41 -7.08
N LYS A 22 0.00 -3.37 -7.40
CA LYS A 22 -1.07 -3.11 -6.43
C LYS A 22 -1.18 -4.23 -5.40
N GLU A 23 -1.12 -5.49 -5.83
CA GLU A 23 -1.11 -6.64 -4.92
C GLU A 23 0.11 -6.62 -3.99
N ASP A 24 1.30 -6.36 -4.54
CA ASP A 24 2.55 -6.28 -3.78
C ASP A 24 2.49 -5.18 -2.69
N ILE A 25 1.99 -3.98 -3.04
CA ILE A 25 1.88 -2.89 -2.07
C ILE A 25 0.85 -3.22 -0.99
N ASN A 26 -0.31 -3.79 -1.35
CA ASN A 26 -1.31 -4.22 -0.36
C ASN A 26 -0.74 -5.28 0.60
N SER A 27 0.04 -6.23 0.08
CA SER A 27 0.71 -7.25 0.89
C SER A 27 1.69 -6.62 1.88
N LEU A 28 2.53 -5.69 1.40
CA LEU A 28 3.49 -4.98 2.25
C LEU A 28 2.80 -4.13 3.33
N LEU A 29 1.72 -3.41 2.99
CA LEU A 29 0.95 -2.63 3.95
C LEU A 29 0.35 -3.51 5.05
N SER A 30 -0.19 -4.66 4.67
CA SER A 30 -0.75 -5.63 5.62
C SER A 30 0.32 -6.21 6.56
N GLU A 31 1.52 -6.50 6.04
CA GLU A 31 2.66 -6.97 6.84
C GLU A 31 3.11 -5.90 7.85
N LEU A 32 3.29 -4.66 7.39
CA LEU A 32 3.66 -3.54 8.24
C LEU A 32 2.60 -3.27 9.32
N ARG A 33 1.31 -3.41 8.99
CA ARG A 33 0.21 -3.25 9.96
C ARG A 33 0.24 -4.33 11.04
N SER A 34 0.61 -5.55 10.66
CA SER A 34 0.77 -6.66 11.60
C SER A 34 1.96 -6.45 12.52
N LEU A 35 3.09 -5.97 11.99
CA LEU A 35 4.27 -5.63 12.78
C LEU A 35 3.99 -4.51 13.79
N VAL A 36 3.30 -3.45 13.37
CA VAL A 36 2.92 -2.35 14.28
C VAL A 36 2.02 -2.86 15.41
N GLN A 37 1.02 -3.67 15.10
CA GLN A 37 0.16 -4.31 16.11
C GLN A 37 0.99 -5.14 17.10
N GLU A 38 1.86 -6.03 16.63
CA GLU A 38 2.70 -6.87 17.49
C GLU A 38 3.63 -6.05 18.41
N LEU A 39 4.23 -4.98 17.88
CA LEU A 39 5.07 -4.08 18.65
C LEU A 39 4.27 -3.32 19.72
N THR A 40 3.03 -2.92 19.41
CA THR A 40 2.15 -2.27 20.39
C THR A 40 1.63 -3.21 21.47
N GLU A 41 1.30 -4.45 21.11
CA GLU A 41 0.82 -5.48 22.05
C GLU A 41 1.95 -5.99 22.98
N SER A 42 3.18 -6.13 22.48
CA SER A 42 4.26 -6.76 23.25
C SER A 42 4.90 -5.85 24.31
N SER A 43 4.89 -4.52 24.11
CA SER A 43 5.79 -3.63 24.87
C SER A 43 5.28 -2.22 25.13
N PHE A 44 4.14 -1.80 24.55
CA PHE A 44 3.84 -0.39 24.35
C PHE A 44 2.62 0.11 25.15
N SER A 45 2.38 -0.47 26.33
CA SER A 45 1.26 -0.14 27.23
C SER A 45 1.43 1.18 28.01
N THR A 46 2.54 1.91 27.89
CA THR A 46 2.92 2.90 28.94
C THR A 46 2.98 4.37 28.52
N ASN A 47 2.82 4.76 27.24
CA ASN A 47 2.96 6.19 26.87
C ASN A 47 1.89 6.69 25.88
N ALA A 48 1.48 7.96 25.96
CA ALA A 48 0.53 8.56 25.02
C ALA A 48 1.07 8.60 23.56
N ALA A 49 2.40 8.55 23.40
CA ALA A 49 3.07 8.51 22.10
C ALA A 49 2.77 7.23 21.29
N SER A 50 2.47 6.12 21.96
CA SER A 50 2.13 4.82 21.35
C SER A 50 0.81 4.86 20.60
N VAL A 51 -0.20 5.48 21.22
CA VAL A 51 -1.54 5.62 20.66
C VAL A 51 -1.50 6.54 19.46
N SER A 52 -0.82 7.70 19.58
CA SER A 52 -0.65 8.62 18.46
C SER A 52 0.10 8.01 17.28
N PHE A 53 1.09 7.14 17.52
CA PHE A 53 1.81 6.45 16.45
C PHE A 53 0.90 5.44 15.74
N LEU A 54 0.09 4.70 16.49
CA LEU A 54 -0.85 3.73 15.93
C LEU A 54 -1.95 4.43 15.12
N ASP A 55 -2.52 5.52 15.63
CA ASP A 55 -3.50 6.35 14.92
C ASP A 55 -2.91 6.91 13.60
N SER A 56 -1.69 7.47 13.65
CA SER A 56 -1.02 7.99 12.45
C SER A 56 -0.69 6.88 11.45
N TYR A 57 -0.37 5.67 11.93
CA TYR A 57 -0.10 4.53 11.07
C TYR A 57 -1.37 4.01 10.39
N GLU A 58 -2.49 3.92 11.12
CA GLU A 58 -3.79 3.58 10.54
C GLU A 58 -4.22 4.59 9.48
N GLU A 59 -4.09 5.90 9.74
CA GLU A 59 -4.44 6.93 8.77
C GLU A 59 -3.59 6.83 7.48
N VAL A 60 -2.29 6.55 7.61
CA VAL A 60 -1.40 6.35 6.45
C VAL A 60 -1.75 5.06 5.71
N SER A 61 -2.03 3.97 6.42
CA SER A 61 -2.41 2.68 5.81
C SER A 61 -3.70 2.82 5.00
N ASP A 62 -4.73 3.43 5.59
CA ASP A 62 -6.03 3.64 4.95
C ASP A 62 -5.91 4.57 3.74
N GLY A 63 -5.08 5.62 3.84
CA GLY A 63 -4.80 6.54 2.73
C GLY A 63 -4.08 5.86 1.57
N LEU A 64 -3.15 4.94 1.85
CA LEU A 64 -2.45 4.16 0.84
C LEU A 64 -3.35 3.10 0.21
N GLU A 65 -4.16 2.38 0.99
CA GLU A 65 -5.18 1.45 0.46
C GLU A 65 -6.15 2.18 -0.49
N SER A 66 -6.67 3.34 -0.07
CA SER A 66 -7.55 4.17 -0.89
C SER A 66 -6.88 4.62 -2.20
N ALA A 67 -5.58 4.97 -2.14
CA ALA A 67 -4.83 5.37 -3.32
C ALA A 67 -4.61 4.19 -4.29
N LEU A 68 -4.42 2.98 -3.79
CA LEU A 68 -4.28 1.76 -4.58
C LEU A 68 -5.60 1.36 -5.24
N GLU A 69 -6.73 1.52 -4.55
CA GLU A 69 -8.06 1.32 -5.13
C GLU A 69 -8.34 2.27 -6.30
N ALA A 70 -7.77 3.48 -6.26
CA ALA A 70 -7.91 4.47 -7.32
C ALA A 70 -7.05 4.19 -8.58
N ILE A 71 -6.13 3.21 -8.53
CA ILE A 71 -5.38 2.80 -9.73
C ILE A 71 -6.36 2.09 -10.68
N PRO A 72 -6.60 2.63 -11.88
CA PRO A 72 -7.46 1.99 -12.87
C PRO A 72 -6.79 0.71 -13.37
N ALA A 73 -7.53 -0.39 -13.36
CA ALA A 73 -7.23 -1.60 -14.13
C ALA A 73 -7.44 -1.32 -15.63
#